data_AF-A0A562SH67-F1
#
_entry.id   AF-A0A562SH67-F1
#
_cell.length_a   1.000
_cell.length_b   1.000
_cell.length_c   1.000
_cell.angle_alpha   90.00
_cell.angle_beta   90.00
_cell.angle_gamma   90.00
#
_symmetry.space_group_name_H-M   'P 1'
#
loop_
_entity.id
_entity.type
_entity.pdbx_description
1 polymer ?
#
loop_
_entity_poly.entity_id
_entity_poly.type
_entity_poly.pdbx_seq_one_letter_code
_entity_poly.pdbx_strand_id
1 'polypeptide(L)'
;MDTSFHIKNWLTTAFEEPVDRINETYYFDKLYNQFFSIFITDYYLLEEEPDTNIQSPYSDKDLQLLKDRVNRIESKDSSIVYIPRLSIDERKQIIKEFLERNPQSFDNEKSQLLIDDETGRNYFDLKEISNGLKSEWKIFKVTKILEKAETFCNLSNIDIESASLWTDTKVTSISWDLTEPKNKTVDKELKVEKKVWWKFW
;
A
#
# COMPACT_ATOMS: atom_id res chain seq x y z
N MET A 1 -8.20 22.17 -0.60
CA MET A 1 -7.43 21.26 -1.48
C MET A 1 -8.42 20.30 -2.10
N ASP A 2 -8.20 19.93 -3.36
CA ASP A 2 -9.11 19.07 -4.13
C ASP A 2 -8.99 17.61 -3.68
N THR A 3 -10.11 16.92 -3.42
CA THR A 3 -10.15 15.49 -3.06
C THR A 3 -9.48 14.63 -4.12
N SER A 4 -9.60 15.03 -5.40
CA SER A 4 -8.94 14.34 -6.52
C SER A 4 -7.41 14.34 -6.36
N PHE A 5 -6.83 15.42 -5.81
CA PHE A 5 -5.39 15.55 -5.58
C PHE A 5 -4.91 14.59 -4.48
N HIS A 6 -5.67 14.46 -3.39
CA HIS A 6 -5.33 13.52 -2.32
C HIS A 6 -5.39 12.07 -2.79
N ILE A 7 -6.41 11.71 -3.57
CA ILE A 7 -6.53 10.37 -4.16
C ILE A 7 -5.39 10.09 -5.15
N LYS A 8 -5.04 11.05 -6.02
CA LYS A 8 -3.90 10.91 -6.95
C LYS A 8 -2.57 10.70 -6.22
N ASN A 9 -2.33 11.42 -5.13
CA ASN A 9 -1.13 11.22 -4.31
C ASN A 9 -1.13 9.85 -3.60
N TRP A 10 -2.30 9.43 -3.09
CA TRP A 10 -2.46 8.13 -2.46
C TRP A 10 -2.23 6.99 -3.46
N LEU A 11 -2.81 7.08 -4.66
CA LEU A 11 -2.58 6.14 -5.75
C LEU A 11 -1.11 6.12 -6.17
N THR A 12 -0.45 7.28 -6.24
CA THR A 12 0.99 7.33 -6.53
C THR A 12 1.78 6.51 -5.50
N THR A 13 1.45 6.64 -4.21
CA THR A 13 2.06 5.86 -3.14
C THR A 13 1.76 4.37 -3.28
N ALA A 14 0.50 4.02 -3.56
CA ALA A 14 0.06 2.63 -3.70
C ALA A 14 0.79 1.90 -4.83
N PHE A 15 0.92 2.54 -5.99
CA PHE A 15 1.63 1.98 -7.15
C PHE A 15 3.16 1.97 -6.96
N GLU A 16 3.71 2.95 -6.25
CA GLU A 16 5.16 3.05 -6.00
C GLU A 16 5.66 2.08 -4.91
N GLU A 17 4.78 1.56 -4.05
CA GLU A 17 5.22 0.70 -2.94
C GLU A 17 6.03 -0.51 -3.46
N PRO A 18 7.24 -0.77 -2.91
CA PRO A 18 8.09 -1.86 -3.37
C PRO A 18 7.40 -3.24 -3.36
N VAL A 19 7.69 -4.07 -4.35
CA VAL A 19 7.06 -5.39 -4.50
C VAL A 19 7.44 -6.37 -3.38
N ASP A 20 8.61 -6.17 -2.76
CA ASP A 20 9.14 -6.97 -1.64
C ASP A 20 8.51 -6.62 -0.28
N ARG A 21 7.75 -5.52 -0.18
CA ARG A 21 7.12 -5.12 1.09
C ARG A 21 5.75 -5.75 1.26
N ILE A 22 5.55 -6.55 2.30
CA ILE A 22 4.23 -7.15 2.62
C ILE A 22 3.45 -6.26 3.61
N ASN A 23 3.90 -5.02 3.81
CA ASN A 23 3.42 -4.20 4.93
C ASN A 23 2.02 -3.66 4.72
N GLU A 24 1.63 -3.33 3.48
CA GLU A 24 0.35 -2.70 3.18
C GLU A 24 -0.20 -3.19 1.86
N THR A 25 -1.50 -3.45 1.81
CA THR A 25 -2.19 -3.85 0.57
C THR A 25 -3.28 -2.85 0.24
N TYR A 26 -3.38 -2.44 -1.02
CA TYR A 26 -4.24 -1.35 -1.47
C TYR A 26 -5.44 -1.88 -2.26
N TYR A 27 -6.59 -1.27 -2.04
CA TYR A 27 -7.85 -1.69 -2.59
C TYR A 27 -8.77 -0.51 -2.91
N PHE A 28 -9.78 -0.79 -3.73
CA PHE A 28 -10.94 0.06 -3.93
C PHE A 28 -12.21 -0.72 -3.64
N ASP A 29 -13.09 -0.15 -2.81
CA ASP A 29 -14.38 -0.73 -2.48
C ASP A 29 -15.49 -0.08 -3.32
N LYS A 30 -16.07 -0.83 -4.25
CA LYS A 30 -17.16 -0.34 -5.11
C LYS A 30 -18.44 -0.06 -4.34
N LEU A 31 -18.70 -0.71 -3.20
CA LEU A 31 -19.92 -0.47 -2.43
C LEU A 31 -19.88 0.88 -1.72
N TYR A 32 -18.71 1.28 -1.25
CA TYR A 32 -18.51 2.56 -0.56
C TYR A 32 -17.93 3.66 -1.45
N ASN A 33 -17.64 3.36 -2.71
CA ASN A 33 -16.92 4.24 -3.64
C ASN A 33 -15.64 4.82 -3.01
N GLN A 34 -14.84 3.94 -2.39
CA GLN A 34 -13.80 4.36 -1.46
C GLN A 34 -12.49 3.57 -1.64
N PHE A 35 -11.39 4.31 -1.77
CA PHE A 35 -10.03 3.79 -1.68
C PHE A 35 -9.68 3.47 -0.22
N PHE A 36 -8.99 2.35 -0.01
CA PHE A 36 -8.50 1.97 1.30
C PHE A 36 -7.26 1.08 1.20
N SER A 37 -6.56 0.96 2.31
CA SER A 37 -5.47 0.00 2.47
C SER A 37 -5.66 -0.80 3.75
N ILE A 38 -5.04 -1.97 3.78
CA ILE A 38 -4.93 -2.82 4.96
C ILE A 38 -3.45 -2.97 5.25
N PHE A 39 -3.02 -2.51 6.41
CA PHE A 39 -1.67 -2.74 6.91
C PHE A 39 -1.59 -4.15 7.52
N ILE A 40 -0.42 -4.79 7.47
CA ILE A 40 -0.24 -6.16 7.97
C ILE A 40 -0.61 -6.26 9.46
N THR A 41 -0.43 -5.18 10.23
CA THR A 41 -0.78 -5.19 11.65
C THR A 41 -2.27 -5.07 11.91
N ASP A 42 -3.06 -4.62 10.92
CA ASP A 42 -4.52 -4.49 11.06
C ASP A 42 -5.18 -5.86 11.28
N TYR A 43 -4.57 -6.93 10.76
CA TYR A 43 -5.05 -8.30 11.00
C TYR A 43 -5.01 -8.70 12.48
N TYR A 44 -4.07 -8.15 13.28
CA TYR A 44 -4.05 -8.42 14.72
C TYR A 44 -5.24 -7.81 15.47
N LEU A 45 -5.85 -6.73 14.93
CA LEU A 45 -7.04 -6.12 15.49
C LEU A 45 -8.31 -6.93 15.23
N LEU A 46 -8.24 -7.91 14.32
CA LEU A 46 -9.37 -8.70 13.86
C LEU A 46 -9.38 -10.14 14.42
N GLU A 47 -8.41 -10.49 15.27
CA GLU A 47 -8.40 -11.78 15.95
C GLU A 47 -9.65 -11.96 16.83
N GLU A 48 -10.18 -13.19 16.94
CA GLU A 48 -11.39 -13.47 17.72
C GLU A 48 -11.23 -13.14 19.22
N GLU A 49 -10.01 -13.29 19.73
CA GLU A 49 -9.58 -12.92 21.08
C GLU A 49 -8.43 -11.90 20.94
N PRO A 50 -8.73 -10.62 20.62
CA PRO A 50 -7.68 -9.63 20.49
C PRO A 50 -6.95 -9.50 21.83
N ASP A 51 -5.62 -9.44 21.79
CA ASP A 51 -4.82 -9.22 22.99
C ASP A 51 -5.26 -7.89 23.63
N THR A 52 -5.69 -7.92 24.89
CA THR A 52 -6.21 -6.76 25.63
C THR A 52 -5.18 -5.63 25.74
N ASN A 53 -3.91 -5.96 25.51
CA ASN A 53 -2.80 -5.03 25.54
C ASN A 53 -2.62 -4.28 24.20
N ILE A 54 -3.42 -4.59 23.18
CA ILE A 54 -3.43 -3.90 21.89
C ILE A 54 -4.38 -2.71 21.96
N GLN A 55 -3.82 -1.51 21.83
CA GLN A 55 -4.63 -0.31 21.67
C GLN A 55 -4.90 -0.07 20.18
N SER A 56 -6.17 -0.21 19.79
CA SER A 56 -6.61 0.11 18.44
C SER A 56 -6.56 1.62 18.21
N PRO A 57 -5.87 2.08 17.15
CA PRO A 57 -5.93 3.47 16.70
C PRO A 57 -7.24 3.82 15.97
N TYR A 58 -8.07 2.82 15.65
CA TYR A 58 -9.35 2.98 14.94
C TYR A 58 -10.50 3.18 15.92
N SER A 59 -11.49 3.99 15.52
CA SER A 59 -12.79 4.04 16.20
C SER A 59 -13.52 2.69 16.07
N ASP A 60 -14.46 2.39 16.95
CA ASP A 60 -15.27 1.16 16.84
C ASP A 60 -15.95 1.01 15.48
N LYS A 61 -16.39 2.14 14.90
CA LYS A 61 -16.99 2.17 13.57
C LYS A 61 -15.98 1.78 12.49
N ASP A 62 -14.77 2.34 12.55
CA ASP A 62 -13.72 2.04 11.58
C ASP A 62 -13.22 0.61 11.73
N LEU A 63 -13.15 0.08 12.95
CA LEU A 63 -12.80 -1.31 13.21
C LEU A 63 -13.84 -2.29 12.63
N GLN A 64 -15.13 -1.97 12.75
CA GLN A 64 -16.18 -2.77 12.11
C GLN A 64 -16.10 -2.71 10.58
N LEU A 65 -15.79 -1.55 10.01
CA LEU A 65 -15.61 -1.40 8.56
C LEU A 65 -14.36 -2.13 8.06
N LEU A 66 -13.27 -2.11 8.82
CA LEU A 66 -12.07 -2.90 8.56
C LEU A 66 -12.39 -4.40 8.55
N LYS A 67 -13.13 -4.87 9.56
CA LYS A 67 -13.57 -6.26 9.67
C LYS A 67 -14.43 -6.68 8.50
N ASP A 68 -15.40 -5.85 8.10
CA ASP A 68 -16.23 -6.09 6.91
C ASP A 68 -15.37 -6.27 5.65
N ARG A 69 -14.44 -5.35 5.41
CA ARG A 69 -13.56 -5.38 4.24
C ARG A 69 -12.67 -6.60 4.20
N VAL A 70 -12.05 -6.97 5.33
CA VAL A 70 -11.22 -8.17 5.41
C VAL A 70 -12.04 -9.43 5.12
N ASN A 71 -13.23 -9.57 5.71
CA ASN A 71 -14.12 -10.70 5.43
C ASN A 71 -14.52 -10.77 3.94
N ARG A 72 -14.77 -9.62 3.31
CA ARG A 72 -15.11 -9.52 1.87
C ARG A 72 -13.92 -9.87 0.98
N ILE A 73 -12.70 -9.46 1.36
CA ILE A 73 -11.47 -9.88 0.68
C ILE A 73 -11.27 -11.40 0.77
N GLU A 74 -11.40 -11.97 1.97
CA GLU A 74 -11.24 -13.43 2.18
C GLU A 74 -12.28 -14.25 1.42
N SER A 75 -13.51 -13.74 1.31
CA SER A 75 -14.58 -14.36 0.53
C SER A 75 -14.51 -14.08 -0.97
N LYS A 76 -13.47 -13.38 -1.45
CA LYS A 76 -13.26 -13.00 -2.86
C LYS A 76 -14.43 -12.20 -3.44
N ASP A 77 -14.95 -11.25 -2.68
CA ASP A 77 -15.99 -10.34 -3.12
C ASP A 77 -15.53 -9.50 -4.33
N SER A 78 -16.23 -9.63 -5.45
CA SER A 78 -15.95 -8.93 -6.70
C SER A 78 -16.09 -7.40 -6.64
N SER A 79 -16.73 -6.87 -5.59
CA SER A 79 -16.85 -5.43 -5.34
C SER A 79 -15.60 -4.83 -4.70
N ILE A 80 -14.68 -5.66 -4.19
CA ILE A 80 -13.35 -5.23 -3.75
C ILE A 80 -12.36 -5.40 -4.90
N VAL A 81 -11.78 -4.29 -5.35
CA VAL A 81 -10.79 -4.27 -6.43
C VAL A 81 -9.40 -4.13 -5.82
N TYR A 82 -8.53 -5.10 -6.07
CA TYR A 82 -7.12 -4.99 -5.72
C TYR A 82 -6.41 -3.96 -6.60
N ILE A 83 -5.62 -3.08 -5.97
CA ILE A 83 -4.80 -2.08 -6.66
C ILE A 83 -3.39 -2.64 -6.80
N PRO A 84 -2.91 -2.89 -8.03
CA PRO A 84 -1.59 -3.46 -8.24
C PRO A 84 -0.49 -2.44 -7.99
N ARG A 85 0.64 -2.93 -7.51
CA ARG A 85 1.90 -2.17 -7.49
C ARG A 85 2.54 -2.20 -8.87
N LEU A 86 3.42 -1.23 -9.15
CA LEU A 86 4.31 -1.32 -10.29
C LEU A 86 5.24 -2.53 -10.12
N SER A 87 5.24 -3.39 -11.13
CA SER A 87 6.19 -4.49 -11.27
C SER A 87 7.63 -3.97 -11.41
N ILE A 88 8.60 -4.85 -11.18
CA ILE A 88 10.02 -4.54 -11.36
C ILE A 88 10.29 -4.09 -12.80
N ASP A 89 9.69 -4.76 -13.79
CA ASP A 89 9.87 -4.43 -15.21
C ASP A 89 9.28 -3.06 -15.57
N GLU A 90 8.11 -2.71 -15.04
CA GLU A 90 7.52 -1.39 -15.25
C GLU A 90 8.40 -0.28 -14.64
N ARG A 91 8.96 -0.50 -13.45
CA ARG A 91 9.90 0.43 -12.83
C ARG A 91 11.16 0.60 -13.68
N LYS A 92 11.70 -0.51 -14.20
CA LYS A 92 12.85 -0.50 -15.12
C LYS A 92 12.56 0.29 -16.38
N GLN A 93 11.37 0.09 -16.96
CA GLN A 93 10.95 0.79 -18.15
C GLN A 93 10.82 2.31 -17.90
N ILE A 94 10.19 2.73 -16.80
CA ILE A 94 10.09 4.16 -16.44
C ILE A 94 11.49 4.79 -16.32
N ILE A 95 12.42 4.12 -15.66
CA ILE A 95 13.80 4.62 -15.51
C ILE A 95 14.49 4.72 -16.87
N LYS A 96 14.38 3.67 -17.69
CA LYS A 96 14.96 3.66 -19.03
C LYS A 96 14.44 4.81 -19.89
N GLU A 97 13.14 5.06 -19.88
CA GLU A 97 12.53 6.20 -20.58
C GLU A 97 13.06 7.55 -20.08
N PHE A 98 13.30 7.68 -18.77
CA PHE A 98 13.87 8.91 -18.23
C PHE A 98 15.32 9.14 -18.67
N LEU A 99 16.12 8.08 -18.68
CA LEU A 99 17.53 8.12 -19.12
C LEU A 99 17.62 8.46 -20.62
N GLU A 100 16.77 7.85 -21.44
CA GLU A 100 16.70 8.11 -22.89
C GLU A 100 16.30 9.56 -23.21
N ARG A 101 15.51 10.21 -22.35
CA ARG A 101 15.18 11.64 -22.46
C ARG A 101 16.33 12.57 -22.06
N ASN A 102 17.30 12.07 -21.30
CA ASN A 102 18.40 12.84 -20.73
C ASN A 102 19.78 12.23 -21.05
N PRO A 103 20.10 11.94 -22.32
CA PRO A 103 21.28 11.16 -22.68
C PRO A 103 22.61 11.86 -22.32
N GLN A 104 22.60 13.18 -22.19
CA GLN A 104 23.78 13.97 -21.83
C GLN A 104 24.07 13.99 -20.32
N SER A 105 23.12 13.53 -19.51
CA SER A 105 23.22 13.58 -18.05
C SER A 105 23.71 12.28 -17.42
N PHE A 106 23.81 11.20 -18.21
CA PHE A 106 24.13 9.87 -17.72
C PHE A 106 25.17 9.17 -18.59
N ASP A 107 26.13 8.54 -17.94
CA ASP A 107 27.01 7.56 -18.55
C ASP A 107 26.25 6.21 -18.65
N ASN A 108 26.17 5.63 -19.84
CA ASN A 108 25.34 4.45 -20.12
C ASN A 108 25.67 3.26 -19.20
N GLU A 109 26.93 3.10 -18.79
CA GLU A 109 27.34 2.01 -17.88
C GLU A 109 26.86 2.23 -16.44
N LYS A 110 26.86 3.47 -15.93
CA LYS A 110 26.40 3.79 -14.56
C LYS A 110 24.88 3.77 -14.42
N SER A 111 24.19 3.82 -15.54
CA SER A 111 22.73 3.86 -15.62
C SER A 111 22.08 2.52 -15.26
N GLN A 112 22.75 1.40 -15.59
CA GLN A 112 22.29 0.05 -15.21
C GLN A 112 22.36 -0.18 -13.69
N LEU A 113 23.26 0.51 -13.00
CA LEU A 113 23.40 0.48 -11.53
C LEU A 113 22.41 1.40 -10.79
N LEU A 114 21.39 1.94 -11.48
CA LEU A 114 20.38 2.82 -10.87
C LEU A 114 19.15 2.05 -10.42
N ILE A 115 19.10 0.74 -10.69
CA ILE A 115 17.95 -0.12 -10.38
C ILE A 115 18.47 -1.36 -9.69
N ASP A 116 17.85 -1.70 -8.57
CA ASP A 116 17.99 -3.01 -7.96
C ASP A 116 17.15 -4.02 -8.75
N ASP A 117 17.82 -5.02 -9.36
CA ASP A 117 17.16 -6.02 -10.20
C ASP A 117 16.24 -6.96 -9.41
N GLU A 118 16.44 -7.09 -8.09
CA GLU A 118 15.66 -7.96 -7.20
C GLU A 118 14.50 -7.22 -6.56
N THR A 119 14.70 -5.96 -6.15
CA THR A 119 13.69 -5.19 -5.40
C THR A 119 12.97 -4.14 -6.23
N GLY A 120 13.49 -3.81 -7.43
CA GLY A 120 12.99 -2.73 -8.27
C GLY A 120 13.17 -1.34 -7.67
N ARG A 121 14.00 -1.20 -6.62
CA ARG A 121 14.31 0.09 -6.00
C ARG A 121 15.13 0.94 -6.95
N ASN A 122 14.80 2.22 -7.04
CA ASN A 122 15.58 3.18 -7.80
C ASN A 122 16.59 3.87 -6.88
N TYR A 123 17.81 4.06 -7.37
CA TYR A 123 18.88 4.77 -6.66
C TYR A 123 19.01 6.23 -7.09
N PHE A 124 18.12 6.75 -7.93
CA PHE A 124 18.12 8.18 -8.31
C PHE A 124 18.00 9.08 -7.06
N ASP A 125 17.15 8.67 -6.12
CA ASP A 125 16.92 9.38 -4.87
C ASP A 125 18.14 9.28 -3.92
N LEU A 126 19.05 8.33 -4.15
CA LEU A 126 20.19 7.99 -3.30
C LEU A 126 21.55 8.42 -3.86
N LYS A 127 21.65 8.79 -5.14
CA LYS A 127 22.90 9.23 -5.78
C LYS A 127 23.09 10.75 -5.74
N GLU A 128 24.34 11.17 -5.91
CA GLU A 128 24.76 12.58 -6.08
C GLU A 128 24.42 13.11 -7.48
N ILE A 129 23.14 13.03 -7.85
CA ILE A 129 22.61 13.65 -9.07
C ILE A 129 22.31 15.13 -8.79
N SER A 130 22.45 15.99 -9.81
CA SER A 130 22.12 17.42 -9.68
C SER A 130 20.67 17.64 -9.22
N ASN A 131 20.45 18.71 -8.44
CA ASN A 131 19.11 19.01 -7.89
C ASN A 131 18.05 19.25 -8.99
N GLY A 132 18.46 19.78 -10.14
CA GLY A 132 17.58 19.96 -11.31
C GLY A 132 17.08 18.60 -11.82
N LEU A 133 18.00 17.67 -12.07
CA LEU A 133 17.68 16.35 -12.59
C LEU A 133 16.91 15.49 -11.57
N LYS A 134 17.13 15.66 -10.26
CA LYS A 134 16.30 15.06 -9.20
C LYS A 134 14.86 15.56 -9.24
N SER A 135 14.66 16.85 -9.47
CA SER A 135 13.32 17.45 -9.57
C SER A 135 12.60 16.97 -10.82
N GLU A 136 13.31 16.93 -11.96
CA GLU A 136 12.79 16.38 -13.22
C GLU A 136 12.45 14.89 -13.09
N TRP A 137 13.31 14.10 -12.45
CA TRP A 137 13.02 12.69 -12.15
C TRP A 137 11.75 12.53 -11.32
N LYS A 138 11.61 13.32 -10.25
CA LYS A 138 10.43 13.26 -9.38
C LYS A 138 9.15 13.57 -10.15
N ILE A 139 9.16 14.62 -10.96
CA ILE A 139 8.00 14.99 -11.79
C ILE A 139 7.70 13.89 -12.80
N PHE A 140 8.71 13.44 -13.54
CA PHE A 140 8.56 12.41 -14.56
C PHE A 140 8.02 11.09 -14.00
N LYS A 141 8.60 10.62 -12.89
CA LYS A 141 8.17 9.41 -12.18
C LYS A 141 6.71 9.51 -11.74
N VAL A 142 6.33 10.61 -11.07
CA VAL A 142 4.95 10.82 -10.64
C VAL A 142 3.98 10.84 -11.83
N THR A 143 4.34 11.53 -12.93
CA THR A 143 3.52 11.52 -14.15
C THR A 143 3.30 10.11 -14.68
N LYS A 144 4.36 9.30 -14.79
CA LYS A 144 4.27 7.93 -15.29
C LYS A 144 3.43 7.02 -14.40
N ILE A 145 3.56 7.18 -13.09
CA ILE A 145 2.74 6.43 -12.12
C ILE A 145 1.27 6.83 -12.24
N LEU A 146 0.98 8.12 -12.38
CA LEU A 146 -0.39 8.61 -12.55
C LEU A 146 -1.01 8.13 -13.86
N GLU A 147 -0.29 8.12 -14.98
CA GLU A 147 -0.76 7.53 -16.25
C GLU A 147 -1.20 6.06 -16.05
N LYS A 148 -0.43 5.30 -15.27
CA LYS A 148 -0.76 3.91 -14.93
C LYS A 148 -1.98 3.81 -14.01
N ALA A 149 -2.05 4.64 -12.98
CA ALA A 149 -3.15 4.68 -12.04
C ALA A 149 -4.47 5.07 -12.73
N GLU A 150 -4.44 6.05 -13.64
CA GLU A 150 -5.58 6.45 -14.46
C GLU A 150 -6.04 5.31 -15.38
N THR A 151 -5.09 4.63 -16.05
CA THR A 151 -5.40 3.45 -16.87
C THR A 151 -6.09 2.36 -16.02
N PHE A 152 -5.58 2.10 -14.82
CA PHE A 152 -6.19 1.14 -13.89
C PHE A 152 -7.61 1.55 -13.47
N CYS A 153 -7.81 2.83 -13.10
CA CYS A 153 -9.14 3.32 -12.70
C CYS A 153 -10.14 3.21 -13.84
N ASN A 154 -9.73 3.58 -15.06
CA ASN A 154 -10.56 3.46 -16.26
C ASN A 154 -10.95 2.00 -16.55
N LEU A 155 -9.98 1.06 -16.52
CA LEU A 155 -10.25 -0.36 -16.73
C LEU A 155 -11.13 -0.98 -15.63
N SER A 156 -11.05 -0.43 -14.42
CA SER A 156 -11.82 -0.89 -13.25
C SER A 156 -13.17 -0.21 -13.10
N ASN A 157 -13.50 0.74 -14.00
CA ASN A 157 -14.68 1.60 -13.94
C ASN A 157 -14.78 2.37 -12.61
N ILE A 158 -13.68 2.99 -12.20
CA ILE A 158 -13.56 3.81 -11.00
C ILE A 158 -13.46 5.27 -11.42
N ASP A 159 -14.39 6.09 -10.93
CA ASP A 159 -14.35 7.54 -11.11
C ASP A 159 -13.66 8.21 -9.91
N ILE A 160 -12.47 8.75 -10.14
CA ILE A 160 -11.64 9.38 -9.11
C ILE A 160 -12.33 10.62 -8.52
N GLU A 161 -13.12 11.35 -9.31
CA GLU A 161 -13.72 12.62 -8.89
C GLU A 161 -14.89 12.43 -7.91
N SER A 162 -15.57 11.28 -7.97
CA SER A 162 -16.64 10.93 -7.03
C SER A 162 -16.18 10.03 -5.89
N ALA A 163 -14.98 9.44 -5.99
CA ALA A 163 -14.43 8.54 -4.99
C ALA A 163 -14.00 9.28 -3.71
N SER A 164 -13.87 8.50 -2.62
CA SER A 164 -13.33 8.98 -1.34
C SER A 164 -12.14 8.13 -0.90
N LEU A 165 -11.41 8.61 0.11
CA LEU A 165 -10.37 7.85 0.81
C LEU A 165 -10.86 7.49 2.21
N TRP A 166 -10.71 6.25 2.64
CA TRP A 166 -11.22 5.79 3.94
C TRP A 166 -10.54 6.50 5.11
N THR A 167 -9.24 6.76 5.01
CA THR A 167 -8.50 7.52 6.01
C THR A 167 -7.39 8.33 5.32
N ASP A 168 -7.44 9.66 5.43
CA ASP A 168 -6.34 10.53 4.96
C ASP A 168 -5.11 10.43 5.87
N THR A 169 -5.32 10.07 7.15
CA THR A 169 -4.27 9.76 8.11
C THR A 169 -3.93 8.29 8.02
N LYS A 170 -2.76 7.98 7.47
CA LYS A 170 -2.19 6.64 7.53
C LYS A 170 -2.03 6.26 9.00
N VAL A 171 -2.82 5.30 9.46
CA VAL A 171 -2.63 4.70 10.76
C VAL A 171 -1.41 3.79 10.67
N THR A 172 -0.26 4.28 11.11
CA THR A 172 1.04 3.60 10.91
C THR A 172 1.51 2.78 12.10
N SER A 173 0.81 2.83 13.23
CA SER A 173 1.26 2.18 14.45
C SER A 173 0.10 1.72 15.31
N ILE A 174 0.15 0.44 15.66
CA ILE A 174 -0.59 -0.14 16.78
C ILE A 174 0.36 -0.15 17.97
N SER A 175 -0.07 0.37 19.13
CA SER A 175 0.72 0.33 20.36
C SER A 175 0.42 -0.93 21.17
N TRP A 176 1.49 -1.56 21.65
CA TRP A 176 1.43 -2.71 22.55
C TRP A 176 1.87 -2.27 23.95
N ASP A 177 1.01 -2.45 24.94
CA ASP A 177 1.41 -2.30 26.33
C ASP A 177 2.06 -3.61 26.84
N LEU A 178 3.37 -3.58 27.06
CA LEU A 178 4.14 -4.72 27.55
C LEU A 178 4.24 -4.75 29.09
N THR A 179 3.61 -3.81 29.80
CA THR A 179 3.74 -3.69 31.26
C THR A 179 2.74 -4.54 32.03
N GLU A 180 1.68 -5.05 31.39
CA GLU A 180 0.69 -5.90 32.05
C GLU A 180 1.04 -7.40 31.93
N PRO A 181 1.24 -8.13 33.04
CA PRO A 181 1.44 -9.57 33.00
C PRO A 181 0.17 -10.27 32.50
N LYS A 182 0.35 -11.23 31.59
CA LYS A 182 -0.72 -12.10 31.08
C LYS A 182 -1.42 -12.82 32.23
N ASN A 183 -2.57 -12.32 32.67
CA ASN A 183 -3.47 -13.05 33.57
C ASN A 183 -4.16 -14.17 32.78
N LYS A 184 -3.43 -15.24 32.50
CA LYS A 184 -3.95 -16.48 31.93
C LYS A 184 -4.26 -17.47 33.06
N THR A 185 -5.43 -17.33 33.68
CA THR A 185 -6.14 -18.50 34.23
C THR A 185 -6.81 -19.19 33.05
N VAL A 186 -6.11 -20.15 32.46
CA VAL A 186 -6.66 -21.03 31.42
C VAL A 186 -7.43 -22.14 32.13
N ASP A 187 -8.74 -21.96 32.29
CA ASP A 187 -9.62 -23.11 32.40
C ASP A 187 -9.69 -23.77 31.01
N LYS A 188 -9.30 -25.04 30.99
CA LYS A 188 -9.41 -25.92 29.83
C LYS A 188 -10.89 -26.09 29.50
N GLU A 189 -11.29 -25.73 28.29
CA GLU A 189 -12.00 -26.58 27.32
C GLU A 189 -12.72 -25.73 26.25
N LEU A 190 -12.20 -25.76 25.03
CA LEU A 190 -12.93 -25.95 23.77
C LEU A 190 -11.93 -25.84 22.62
N LYS A 191 -11.61 -26.99 21.99
CA LYS A 191 -10.88 -27.02 20.71
C LYS A 191 -11.83 -26.55 19.61
N VAL A 192 -11.93 -25.23 19.43
CA VAL A 192 -12.31 -24.67 18.13
C VAL A 192 -10.99 -24.48 17.39
N GLU A 193 -10.91 -24.98 16.16
CA GLU A 193 -9.75 -24.74 15.30
C GLU A 193 -9.58 -23.22 15.14
N LYS A 194 -8.65 -22.64 15.90
CA LYS A 194 -8.33 -21.21 15.82
C LYS A 194 -7.97 -20.90 14.37
N LYS A 195 -8.77 -20.06 13.71
CA LYS A 195 -8.41 -19.49 12.42
C LYS A 195 -7.24 -18.55 12.66
N VAL A 196 -6.13 -18.95 12.08
CA VAL A 196 -4.84 -18.34 12.30
C VAL A 196 -4.42 -17.76 10.97
N TRP A 197 -4.45 -16.43 10.86
CA TRP A 197 -4.27 -15.71 9.60
C TRP A 197 -2.88 -15.93 8.99
N TRP A 198 -1.86 -16.26 9.79
CA TRP A 198 -0.51 -16.57 9.30
C TRP A 198 -0.36 -17.95 8.64
N LYS A 199 -1.40 -18.80 8.63
CA LYS A 199 -1.36 -20.09 7.91
C LYS A 199 -1.67 -19.98 6.42
N PHE A 200 -1.96 -18.78 5.91
CA PHE A 200 -2.31 -18.53 4.51
C PHE A 200 -1.14 -18.01 3.65
N TRP A 201 0.09 -18.05 4.17
CA TRP A 201 1.32 -17.65 3.49
C TRP A 201 2.34 -18.80 3.47
#